data_AF-D0TV21-F1
#
_entry.id   AF-D0TV21-F1
#
_cell.length_a   1.000
_cell.length_b   1.000
_cell.length_c   1.000
_cell.angle_alpha   90.00
_cell.angle_beta   90.00
_cell.angle_gamma   90.00
#
_symmetry.space_group_name_H-M   'P 1'
#
loop_
_entity.id
_entity.type
_entity.pdbx_description
1 polymer ?
#
loop_
_entity_poly.entity_id
_entity_poly.type
_entity_poly.pdbx_seq_one_letter_code
_entity_poly.pdbx_strand_id
1 'polypeptide(L)'
;KSYLFANQQREKVYVLDQGKSLIVALSQDAALNRPVEAREHVRRMHELFFTLAPDKAAIESNINRAMYLADKSLYSYYRDWNEKGYYNRLISGNINQTVLVDSMQCDFDNYPYRITTFARQMIIRNSNITERSLVTRCFLQSTVRSDNNPQGFMAERFEILENRDIRTVER
;
A
#
# COMPACT_ATOMS: atom_id res chain seq x y z
N LYS A 1 21.87 11.96 -40.18
CA LYS A 1 22.08 11.96 -38.70
C LYS A 1 20.95 11.17 -38.05
N SER A 2 21.11 9.85 -37.88
CA SER A 2 20.23 8.97 -37.08
C SER A 2 20.81 7.57 -36.82
N TYR A 3 22.06 7.28 -37.22
CA TYR A 3 22.68 5.96 -37.07
C TYR A 3 23.73 5.88 -35.94
N LEU A 4 23.98 6.97 -35.22
CA LEU A 4 24.96 7.01 -34.12
C LEU A 4 24.35 6.76 -32.73
N PHE A 5 23.02 6.85 -32.58
CA PHE A 5 22.35 6.63 -31.29
C PHE A 5 21.89 5.18 -31.06
N ALA A 6 21.80 4.35 -32.11
CA ALA A 6 21.39 2.94 -31.97
C ALA A 6 22.54 2.01 -31.52
N ASN A 7 23.80 2.45 -31.64
CA ASN A 7 24.95 1.65 -31.22
C ASN A 7 25.23 1.75 -29.71
N GLN A 8 24.93 2.88 -29.06
CA GLN A 8 25.09 3.02 -27.60
C GLN A 8 24.09 2.17 -26.79
N GLN A 9 22.95 1.78 -27.36
CA GLN A 9 22.01 0.85 -26.71
C GLN A 9 22.38 -0.63 -26.89
N ARG A 10 23.20 -0.97 -27.89
CA ARG A 10 23.69 -2.35 -28.09
C ARG A 10 24.99 -2.66 -27.36
N GLU A 11 25.66 -1.64 -26.82
CA GLU A 11 26.87 -1.80 -25.99
C GLU A 11 26.59 -2.23 -24.54
N LYS A 12 25.32 -2.37 -24.13
CA LYS A 12 24.96 -3.00 -22.84
C LYS A 12 25.08 -4.53 -22.84
N VAL A 13 25.80 -5.10 -23.80
CA VAL A 13 26.07 -6.54 -23.86
C VAL A 13 27.58 -6.75 -23.88
N TYR A 14 28.08 -7.47 -22.86
CA TYR A 14 29.42 -8.04 -22.70
C TYR A 14 30.53 -7.19 -22.05
N VAL A 15 30.42 -6.99 -20.73
CA VAL A 15 31.59 -7.04 -19.81
C VAL A 15 31.11 -7.81 -18.57
N LEU A 16 30.93 -9.14 -18.58
CA LEU A 16 31.97 -10.17 -18.60
C LEU A 16 33.19 -9.82 -17.74
N ASP A 17 32.98 -9.78 -16.43
CA ASP A 17 33.89 -10.46 -15.52
C ASP A 17 33.08 -11.42 -14.63
N GLN A 18 33.15 -12.70 -15.00
CA GLN A 18 32.81 -13.92 -14.25
C GLN A 18 31.72 -13.83 -13.17
N GLY A 19 30.43 -13.78 -13.56
CA GLY A 19 29.27 -14.02 -12.67
C GLY A 19 28.99 -12.97 -11.58
N LYS A 20 30.03 -12.30 -11.06
CA LYS A 20 29.92 -11.22 -10.08
C LYS A 20 29.31 -9.97 -10.70
N SER A 21 29.73 -9.56 -11.89
CA SER A 21 29.24 -8.31 -12.50
C SER A 21 27.75 -8.33 -12.86
N LEU A 22 27.20 -9.49 -13.27
CA LEU A 22 25.76 -9.61 -13.57
C LEU A 22 24.93 -9.59 -12.27
N ILE A 23 25.37 -10.30 -11.24
CA ILE A 23 24.74 -10.28 -9.91
C ILE A 23 24.83 -8.87 -9.30
N VAL A 24 25.93 -8.15 -9.51
CA VAL A 24 26.12 -6.77 -9.03
C VAL A 24 25.22 -5.79 -9.78
N ALA A 25 25.07 -5.92 -11.11
CA ALA A 25 24.14 -5.09 -11.89
C ALA A 25 22.68 -5.36 -11.50
N LEU A 26 22.28 -6.63 -11.39
CA LEU A 26 20.93 -7.04 -10.98
C LEU A 26 20.62 -6.62 -9.52
N SER A 27 21.61 -6.68 -8.63
CA SER A 27 21.44 -6.24 -7.24
C SER A 27 21.40 -4.72 -7.09
N GLN A 28 22.13 -3.97 -7.92
CA GLN A 28 21.97 -2.51 -8.03
C GLN A 28 20.59 -2.11 -8.53
N ASP A 29 20.08 -2.74 -9.60
CA ASP A 29 18.72 -2.47 -10.11
C ASP A 29 17.64 -2.83 -9.08
N ALA A 30 17.81 -3.93 -8.34
CA ALA A 30 16.90 -4.31 -7.26
C ALA A 30 16.91 -3.31 -6.09
N ALA A 31 18.08 -2.79 -5.72
CA ALA A 31 18.23 -1.77 -4.68
C ALA A 31 17.60 -0.42 -5.09
N LEU A 32 17.77 -0.02 -6.36
CA LEU A 32 17.18 1.21 -6.91
C LEU A 32 15.65 1.17 -6.93
N ASN A 33 15.06 -0.01 -7.13
CA ASN A 33 13.60 -0.19 -7.16
C ASN A 33 12.97 -0.38 -5.78
N ARG A 34 13.77 -0.67 -4.75
CA ARG A 34 13.32 -0.93 -3.36
C ARG A 34 12.37 0.17 -2.81
N PRO A 35 12.64 1.48 -3.01
CA PRO A 35 11.73 2.56 -2.59
C PRO A 35 10.39 2.56 -3.33
N VAL A 36 10.38 2.18 -4.61
CA VAL A 36 9.16 2.09 -5.43
C VAL A 36 8.32 0.91 -4.95
N GLU A 37 8.94 -0.25 -4.77
CA GLU A 37 8.30 -1.45 -4.22
C GLU A 37 7.69 -1.17 -2.83
N ALA A 38 8.40 -0.45 -1.97
CA ALA A 38 7.93 -0.09 -0.63
C ALA A 38 6.67 0.80 -0.67
N ARG A 39 6.63 1.79 -1.55
CA ARG A 39 5.44 2.64 -1.73
C ARG A 39 4.26 1.84 -2.27
N GLU A 40 4.50 0.94 -3.22
CA GLU A 40 3.44 0.10 -3.76
C GLU A 40 2.90 -0.90 -2.74
N HIS A 41 3.79 -1.46 -1.89
CA HIS A 41 3.39 -2.31 -0.77
C HIS A 41 2.42 -1.62 0.17
N VAL A 42 2.78 -0.40 0.60
CA VAL A 42 1.94 0.39 1.49
C VAL A 42 0.64 0.80 0.80
N ARG A 43 0.69 1.19 -0.48
CA ARG A 43 -0.51 1.56 -1.24
C ARG A 43 -1.48 0.40 -1.32
N ARG A 44 -0.98 -0.77 -1.70
CA ARG A 44 -1.78 -1.98 -1.83
C ARG A 44 -2.42 -2.39 -0.51
N MET A 45 -1.66 -2.32 0.58
CA MET A 45 -2.18 -2.58 1.93
C MET A 45 -3.33 -1.63 2.28
N HIS A 46 -3.18 -0.33 2.01
CA HIS A 46 -4.24 0.65 2.28
C HIS A 46 -5.49 0.40 1.42
N GLU A 47 -5.31 0.15 0.12
CA GLU A 47 -6.42 -0.15 -0.78
C GLU A 47 -7.23 -1.36 -0.32
N LEU A 48 -6.54 -2.45 0.05
CA LEU A 48 -7.17 -3.66 0.56
C LEU A 48 -7.87 -3.41 1.89
N PHE A 49 -7.26 -2.68 2.81
CA PHE A 49 -7.81 -2.52 4.16
C PHE A 49 -8.95 -1.51 4.24
N PHE A 50 -8.87 -0.40 3.50
CA PHE A 50 -9.82 0.71 3.61
C PHE A 50 -10.87 0.77 2.49
N THR A 51 -10.75 -0.04 1.43
CA THR A 51 -11.81 -0.13 0.41
C THR A 51 -12.82 -1.20 0.82
N LEU A 52 -14.05 -0.78 1.09
CA LEU A 52 -15.10 -1.62 1.63
C LEU A 52 -16.36 -1.49 0.77
N ALA A 53 -16.72 -2.58 0.11
CA ALA A 53 -18.02 -2.75 -0.52
C ALA A 53 -19.03 -3.27 0.51
N PRO A 54 -20.34 -3.02 0.37
CA PRO A 54 -21.39 -3.54 1.24
C PRO A 54 -21.65 -5.05 1.01
N ASP A 55 -20.58 -5.84 0.93
CA ASP A 55 -20.59 -7.28 0.75
C ASP A 55 -19.61 -7.93 1.75
N LYS A 56 -20.13 -8.85 2.56
CA LYS A 56 -19.35 -9.46 3.66
C LYS A 56 -18.15 -10.25 3.14
N ALA A 57 -18.34 -11.05 2.09
CA ALA A 57 -17.28 -11.92 1.55
C ALA A 57 -16.14 -11.09 0.92
N ALA A 58 -16.48 -10.01 0.22
CA ALA A 58 -15.52 -9.08 -0.35
C ALA A 58 -14.71 -8.37 0.74
N ILE A 59 -15.34 -7.91 1.82
CA ILE A 59 -14.66 -7.30 2.97
C ILE A 59 -13.67 -8.30 3.58
N GLU A 60 -14.13 -9.50 3.95
CA GLU A 60 -13.29 -10.52 4.58
C GLU A 60 -12.11 -10.93 3.69
N SER A 61 -12.35 -11.10 2.38
CA SER A 61 -11.30 -11.41 1.40
C SER A 61 -10.24 -10.31 1.32
N ASN A 62 -10.66 -9.03 1.23
CA ASN A 62 -9.74 -7.91 1.18
C ASN A 62 -8.92 -7.76 2.47
N ILE A 63 -9.56 -7.92 3.63
CA ILE A 63 -8.88 -7.89 4.93
C ILE A 63 -7.84 -9.01 5.02
N ASN A 64 -8.20 -10.26 4.67
CA ASN A 64 -7.26 -11.38 4.68
C ASN A 64 -6.03 -11.12 3.81
N ARG A 65 -6.23 -10.51 2.63
CA ARG A 65 -5.12 -10.12 1.75
C ARG A 65 -4.26 -9.00 2.33
N ALA A 66 -4.87 -8.02 3.00
CA ALA A 66 -4.14 -6.98 3.71
C ALA A 66 -3.26 -7.56 4.83
N MET A 67 -3.70 -8.62 5.50
CA MET A 67 -2.94 -9.31 6.55
C MET A 67 -1.69 -10.05 6.04
N TYR A 68 -1.53 -10.27 4.73
CA TYR A 68 -0.24 -10.73 4.18
C TYR A 68 0.82 -9.62 4.10
N LEU A 69 0.40 -8.36 4.21
CA LEU A 69 1.23 -7.18 4.00
C LEU A 69 1.56 -6.43 5.30
N ALA A 70 0.88 -6.75 6.40
CA ALA A 70 1.03 -6.07 7.68
C ALA A 70 0.96 -7.02 8.86
N ASP A 71 1.52 -6.60 9.99
CA ASP A 71 1.50 -7.35 11.24
C ASP A 71 0.16 -7.24 11.99
N LYS A 72 0.13 -7.79 13.20
CA LYS A 72 -1.04 -7.78 14.09
C LYS A 72 -1.58 -6.39 14.44
N SER A 73 -0.82 -5.32 14.24
CA SER A 73 -1.28 -3.95 14.53
C SER A 73 -2.41 -3.54 13.59
N LEU A 74 -2.33 -3.90 12.30
CA LEU A 74 -3.42 -3.67 11.35
C LEU A 74 -4.65 -4.53 11.69
N TYR A 75 -4.43 -5.79 12.07
CA TYR A 75 -5.51 -6.70 12.46
C TYR A 75 -6.30 -6.20 13.68
N SER A 76 -5.63 -5.52 14.61
CA SER A 76 -6.27 -4.99 15.81
C SER A 76 -7.32 -3.93 15.45
N TYR A 77 -7.07 -3.06 14.47
CA TYR A 77 -8.09 -2.14 13.95
C TYR A 77 -9.29 -2.87 13.34
N TYR A 78 -9.05 -3.92 12.56
CA TYR A 78 -10.13 -4.73 11.98
C TYR A 78 -11.02 -5.33 13.09
N ARG A 79 -10.41 -5.97 14.09
CA ARG A 79 -11.11 -6.57 15.21
C ARG A 79 -11.93 -5.53 15.98
N ASP A 80 -11.32 -4.41 16.36
CA ASP A 80 -11.98 -3.37 17.14
C ASP A 80 -13.16 -2.75 16.37
N TRP A 81 -13.03 -2.56 15.06
CA TRP A 81 -14.15 -2.09 14.22
C TRP A 81 -15.25 -3.12 14.06
N ASN A 82 -14.88 -4.40 13.96
CA ASN A 82 -15.85 -5.49 13.91
C ASN A 82 -16.64 -5.60 15.21
N GLU A 83 -15.98 -5.54 16.38
CA GLU A 83 -16.62 -5.51 17.70
C GLU A 83 -17.56 -4.32 17.87
N LYS A 84 -17.19 -3.15 17.34
CA LYS A 84 -18.05 -1.96 17.30
C LYS A 84 -19.18 -2.05 16.27
N GLY A 85 -19.30 -3.15 15.53
CA GLY A 85 -20.34 -3.39 14.52
C GLY A 85 -20.20 -2.50 13.27
N TYR A 86 -19.01 -1.98 12.97
CA TYR A 86 -18.77 -1.07 11.85
C TYR A 86 -19.16 -1.68 10.51
N TYR A 87 -18.66 -2.88 10.21
CA TYR A 87 -18.93 -3.56 8.93
C TYR A 87 -20.40 -3.94 8.77
N ASN A 88 -21.07 -4.35 9.86
CA ASN A 88 -22.51 -4.63 9.84
C ASN A 88 -23.32 -3.38 9.47
N ARG A 89 -23.00 -2.22 10.06
CA ARG A 89 -23.65 -0.95 9.70
C ARG A 89 -23.37 -0.52 8.26
N LEU A 90 -22.13 -0.73 7.78
CA LEU A 90 -21.74 -0.44 6.40
C LEU A 90 -22.58 -1.27 5.40
N ILE A 91 -22.72 -2.58 5.66
CA ILE A 91 -23.50 -3.49 4.82
C ILE A 91 -25.00 -3.13 4.88
N SER A 92 -25.58 -3.03 6.08
CA SER A 92 -27.01 -2.72 6.25
C SER A 92 -27.40 -1.35 5.70
N GLY A 93 -26.47 -0.39 5.72
CA GLY A 93 -26.65 0.95 5.15
C GLY A 93 -26.37 1.05 3.66
N ASN A 94 -26.01 -0.06 2.98
CA ASN A 94 -25.57 -0.09 1.58
C ASN A 94 -24.48 0.96 1.28
N ILE A 95 -23.53 1.09 2.20
CA ILE A 95 -22.49 2.12 2.16
C ILE A 95 -21.28 1.57 1.40
N ASN A 96 -20.80 2.32 0.41
CA ASN A 96 -19.51 2.03 -0.23
C ASN A 96 -18.44 2.95 0.33
N GLN A 97 -17.27 2.41 0.65
CA GLN A 97 -16.10 3.18 1.05
C GLN A 97 -14.95 2.90 0.09
N THR A 98 -14.34 3.96 -0.43
CA THR A 98 -13.11 3.86 -1.21
C THR A 98 -12.01 4.70 -0.56
N VAL A 99 -10.76 4.28 -0.75
CA VAL A 99 -9.60 5.06 -0.35
C VAL A 99 -8.78 5.43 -1.57
N LEU A 100 -8.25 6.65 -1.59
CA LEU A 100 -7.29 7.11 -2.57
C LEU A 100 -6.04 7.59 -1.83
N VAL A 101 -4.89 6.99 -2.14
CA VAL A 101 -3.62 7.45 -1.59
C VAL A 101 -3.10 8.62 -2.43
N ASP A 102 -3.04 9.81 -1.82
CA ASP A 102 -2.58 11.03 -2.49
C ASP A 102 -1.05 11.08 -2.55
N SER A 103 -0.38 10.86 -1.41
CA SER A 103 1.08 10.93 -1.32
C SER A 103 1.63 10.13 -0.14
N MET A 104 2.94 9.87 -0.16
CA MET A 104 3.66 9.19 0.92
C MET A 104 4.96 9.93 1.21
N GLN A 105 5.22 10.19 2.48
CA GLN A 105 6.53 10.58 2.97
C GLN A 105 7.24 9.34 3.46
N CYS A 106 8.40 9.04 2.87
CA CYS A 106 9.16 7.84 3.15
C CYS A 106 10.57 8.21 3.63
N ASP A 107 10.96 7.67 4.77
CA ASP A 107 12.29 7.75 5.33
C ASP A 107 12.99 6.41 5.08
N PHE A 108 13.78 6.37 4.00
CA PHE A 108 14.53 5.17 3.60
C PHE A 108 15.96 5.16 4.13
N ASP A 109 16.39 6.23 4.80
CA ASP A 109 17.73 6.34 5.38
C ASP A 109 17.82 5.61 6.73
N ASN A 110 16.68 5.42 7.41
CA ASN A 110 16.59 4.79 8.72
C ASN A 110 15.78 3.49 8.63
N TYR A 111 16.37 2.37 9.02
CA TYR A 111 15.68 1.08 9.10
C TYR A 111 15.19 0.79 10.54
N PRO A 112 13.95 0.30 10.73
CA PRO A 112 12.93 -0.01 9.72
C PRO A 112 12.35 1.26 9.06
N TYR A 113 12.06 1.18 7.76
CA TYR A 113 11.71 2.36 6.95
C TYR A 113 10.39 2.96 7.42
N ARG A 114 10.41 4.22 7.85
CA ARG A 114 9.20 4.89 8.32
C ARG A 114 8.45 5.49 7.15
N ILE A 115 7.16 5.17 7.03
CA ILE A 115 6.30 5.71 5.98
C ILE A 115 5.09 6.38 6.62
N THR A 116 4.84 7.63 6.25
CA THR A 116 3.62 8.36 6.56
C THR A 116 2.81 8.51 5.27
N THR A 117 1.58 8.00 5.29
CA THR A 117 0.69 7.99 4.12
C THR A 117 -0.40 9.03 4.29
N PHE A 118 -0.61 9.83 3.26
CA PHE A 118 -1.69 10.80 3.16
C PHE A 118 -2.68 10.30 2.12
N ALA A 119 -3.93 10.11 2.55
CA ALA A 119 -4.99 9.55 1.75
C ALA A 119 -6.31 10.27 2.01
N ARG A 120 -7.26 10.06 1.11
CA ARG A 120 -8.65 10.47 1.25
C ARG A 120 -9.54 9.25 1.22
N GLN A 121 -10.58 9.27 2.03
CA GLN A 121 -11.63 8.26 1.98
C GLN A 121 -12.92 8.89 1.49
N MET A 122 -13.60 8.22 0.57
CA MET A 122 -14.93 8.60 0.14
C MET A 122 -15.92 7.57 0.67
N ILE A 123 -16.87 8.04 1.48
CA ILE A 123 -17.96 7.23 2.00
C ILE A 123 -19.24 7.62 1.26
N ILE A 124 -19.67 6.74 0.37
CA ILE A 124 -20.81 6.92 -0.52
C ILE A 124 -22.01 6.20 0.08
N ARG A 125 -23.03 6.97 0.42
CA ARG A 125 -24.34 6.47 0.88
C ARG A 125 -25.38 6.79 -0.18
N ASN A 126 -26.60 6.28 0.02
CA ASN A 126 -27.72 6.63 -0.84
C ASN A 126 -28.05 8.14 -0.77
N SER A 127 -27.93 8.76 0.41
CA SER A 127 -28.32 10.15 0.64
C SER A 127 -27.20 11.17 0.46
N ASN A 128 -25.94 10.78 0.69
CA ASN A 128 -24.82 11.71 0.68
C ASN A 128 -23.49 11.03 0.39
N ILE A 129 -22.50 11.86 0.08
CA ILE A 129 -21.10 11.48 -0.05
C ILE A 129 -20.31 12.26 1.00
N THR A 130 -19.62 11.55 1.89
CA THR A 130 -18.70 12.13 2.88
C THR A 130 -17.27 11.89 2.44
N GLU A 131 -16.47 12.96 2.37
CA GLU A 131 -15.03 12.89 2.17
C GLU A 131 -14.32 13.01 3.51
N ARG A 132 -13.36 12.13 3.77
CA ARG A 132 -12.54 12.12 5.00
C ARG A 132 -11.07 12.20 4.65
N SER A 133 -10.30 12.91 5.49
CA SER A 133 -8.85 12.79 5.46
C SER A 133 -8.45 11.53 6.23
N LEU A 134 -7.42 10.87 5.73
CA LEU A 134 -6.79 9.72 6.35
C LEU A 134 -5.28 9.94 6.34
N VAL A 135 -4.68 10.03 7.53
CA VAL A 135 -3.23 10.05 7.69
C VAL A 135 -2.83 8.86 8.55
N THR A 136 -1.91 8.06 8.04
CA THR A 136 -1.45 6.84 8.72
C THR A 136 0.07 6.83 8.77
N ARG A 137 0.60 6.03 9.70
CA ARG A 137 2.03 5.75 9.81
C ARG A 137 2.25 4.26 9.97
N CYS A 138 3.32 3.75 9.37
CA CYS A 138 3.83 2.42 9.64
C CYS A 138 5.36 2.39 9.51
N PHE A 139 5.94 1.27 9.93
CA PHE A 139 7.35 0.95 9.75
C PHE A 139 7.45 -0.28 8.86
N LEU A 140 8.16 -0.18 7.74
CA LEU A 140 8.38 -1.31 6.85
C LEU A 140 9.65 -2.07 7.23
N GLN A 141 9.47 -3.37 7.46
CA GLN A 141 10.56 -4.32 7.58
C GLN A 141 10.66 -5.17 6.31
N SER A 142 11.86 -5.64 5.97
CA SER A 142 12.02 -6.62 4.91
C SER A 142 11.60 -8.01 5.39
N THR A 143 10.87 -8.76 4.57
CA THR A 143 10.46 -10.15 4.84
C THR A 143 10.68 -11.03 3.61
N VAL A 144 10.47 -12.33 3.77
CA VAL A 144 10.57 -13.31 2.69
C VAL A 144 9.50 -13.02 1.64
N ARG A 145 9.91 -12.98 0.37
CA ARG A 145 8.99 -12.82 -0.76
C ARG A 145 8.13 -14.07 -0.94
N SER A 146 6.87 -13.89 -1.28
CA SER A 146 5.92 -14.96 -1.59
C SER A 146 4.93 -14.49 -2.66
N ASP A 147 4.12 -15.39 -3.20
CA ASP A 147 3.09 -15.03 -4.19
C ASP A 147 2.09 -14.00 -3.65
N ASN A 148 1.81 -14.04 -2.34
CA ASN A 148 0.91 -13.10 -1.67
C ASN A 148 1.61 -11.79 -1.24
N ASN A 149 2.94 -11.80 -1.16
CA ASN A 149 3.77 -10.64 -0.79
C ASN A 149 5.03 -10.60 -1.66
N PRO A 150 4.89 -10.24 -2.95
CA PRO A 150 6.00 -10.29 -3.90
C PRO A 150 7.07 -9.22 -3.62
N GLN A 151 6.69 -8.13 -2.94
CA GLN A 151 7.60 -7.04 -2.60
C GLN A 151 8.52 -7.40 -1.42
N GLY A 152 8.11 -8.35 -0.57
CA GLY A 152 8.90 -8.81 0.58
C GLY A 152 9.06 -7.70 1.61
N PHE A 153 7.96 -7.00 1.92
CA PHE A 153 7.89 -6.08 3.05
C PHE A 153 6.82 -6.50 4.06
N MET A 154 6.99 -6.11 5.31
CA MET A 154 5.99 -6.25 6.36
C MET A 154 5.77 -4.87 6.97
N ALA A 155 4.53 -4.38 6.94
CA ALA A 155 4.15 -3.15 7.61
C ALA A 155 3.87 -3.45 9.10
N GLU A 156 4.68 -2.86 9.97
CA GLU A 156 4.56 -3.01 11.41
C GLU A 156 4.18 -1.71 12.09
N ARG A 157 3.64 -1.84 13.31
CA ARG A 157 3.25 -0.71 14.17
C ARG A 157 2.40 0.31 13.39
N PHE A 158 1.43 -0.20 12.65
CA PHE A 158 0.48 0.59 11.90
C PHE A 158 -0.35 1.44 12.86
N GLU A 159 -0.46 2.72 12.56
CA GLU A 159 -1.16 3.71 13.36
C GLU A 159 -1.95 4.66 12.46
N ILE A 160 -3.21 4.93 12.83
CA ILE A 160 -4.04 5.97 12.21
C ILE A 160 -3.82 7.27 13.01
N LEU A 161 -3.13 8.23 12.41
CA LEU A 161 -2.83 9.53 13.00
C LEU A 161 -4.00 10.51 12.85
N GLU A 162 -4.70 10.45 11.72
CA GLU A 162 -5.85 11.30 11.43
C GLU A 162 -6.90 10.48 10.67
N ASN A 163 -8.15 10.60 11.07
CA ASN A 163 -9.31 10.11 10.32
C ASN A 163 -10.52 11.01 10.63
N ARG A 164 -10.70 12.10 9.87
CA ARG A 164 -11.74 13.11 10.12
C ARG A 164 -12.52 13.46 8.87
N ASP A 165 -13.77 13.87 9.03
CA ASP A 165 -14.59 14.38 7.93
C ASP A 165 -14.06 15.74 7.45
N ILE A 166 -13.93 15.89 6.13
CA ILE A 166 -13.53 17.14 5.46
C ILE A 166 -14.78 17.86 4.95
N ARG A 167 -15.65 17.12 4.25
CA ARG A 167 -16.92 17.65 3.72
C ARG A 167 -17.94 16.54 3.51
N THR A 168 -19.20 16.91 3.54
CA THR A 168 -20.32 16.06 3.15
C THR A 168 -21.17 16.79 2.13
N VAL A 169 -21.52 16.09 1.04
CA VAL A 169 -22.34 16.62 -0.05
C VAL A 169 -23.56 15.72 -0.20
N GLU A 170 -24.76 16.30 -0.23
CA GLU A 170 -25.99 15.55 -0.52
C GLU A 170 -26.02 15.09 -1.98
N ARG A 171 -26.67 13.95 -2.22
CA ARG A 171 -26.75 13.34 -3.56
C ARG A 171 -28.06 13.65 -4.25
#